data_AF-A0A7W7WTD9-F1
#
_entry.id   AF-A0A7W7WTD9-F1
#
_cell.length_a   1.000
_cell.length_b   1.000
_cell.length_c   1.000
_cell.angle_alpha   90.00
_cell.angle_beta   90.00
_cell.angle_gamma   90.00
#
_symmetry.space_group_name_H-M   'P 1'
#
loop_
_entity.id
_entity.type
_entity.pdbx_description
1 polymer ?
#
loop_
_entity_poly.entity_id
_entity_poly.type
_entity_poly.pdbx_seq_one_letter_code
_entity_poly.pdbx_strand_id
1 'polypeptide(L)'
;MSRLTAGPNRRAAAEARTVAEAYVFLELSLPEGEGWVDYLRYTALDDLDDEHWLLRFDGPYEGDWYVAEVPVSKAGTQAAEESDELYGVDRSTLVDAGQWYVIESANAGMAEAGLDRMGDEPPDEETYWSILNAWNGAAAAAREIEKFLPGGVDEVPETAFWTDLGRHVHEQRRDVFRRSRMVRDVTFYRERRDDFQRRFGSSFSTAAGEPATAPTVVPPTAVPTTAAAPLPARTYAEIHTYLDTHPCRCGSVEFSRDQMAVLTSDENGVVVGYSGPCDDCALPRDQVFRLPQRPGSLPGEPWRFSYPEDGPSELLDPGQWVAVSQAYAVLADEMLAALAMMADPEGEDNGAVGEPDPTEWEAVVTMLTMSVYALDEVVKFLPPGVEELPGSACWSANGHEVRRTSPEWFRRTYLAEQRFLRQQQLTALVERDGR
;
A
#
# COMPACT_ATOMS: atom_id res chain seq x y z
N MET A 1 14.61 -14.18 -14.09
CA MET A 1 13.39 -13.93 -14.88
C MET A 1 12.73 -15.25 -15.25
N SER A 2 12.06 -15.91 -14.29
CA SER A 2 11.05 -16.90 -14.65
C SER A 2 9.80 -16.13 -15.04
N ARG A 3 9.60 -15.92 -16.34
CA ARG A 3 8.23 -15.65 -16.80
C ARG A 3 7.45 -16.91 -16.42
N LEU A 4 6.41 -16.78 -15.61
CA LEU A 4 5.31 -17.73 -15.63
C LEU A 4 4.58 -17.56 -16.97
N THR A 5 5.27 -17.85 -18.08
CA THR A 5 4.59 -18.17 -19.33
C THR A 5 3.90 -19.51 -19.06
N ALA A 6 2.57 -19.47 -18.94
CA ALA A 6 1.73 -20.64 -19.07
C ALA A 6 2.29 -21.53 -20.19
N GLY A 7 2.69 -22.75 -19.82
CA GLY A 7 3.28 -23.70 -20.75
C GLY A 7 2.35 -24.02 -21.93
N PRO A 8 2.84 -24.71 -22.97
CA PRO A 8 2.21 -24.79 -24.30
C PRO A 8 0.89 -25.60 -24.39
N ASN A 9 0.17 -25.81 -23.30
CA ASN A 9 -1.21 -26.27 -23.31
C ASN A 9 -2.15 -25.08 -23.12
N ARG A 10 -2.60 -24.48 -24.23
CA ARG A 10 -3.75 -23.55 -24.24
C ARG A 10 -5.01 -24.29 -23.76
N ARG A 11 -5.20 -24.36 -22.44
CA ARG A 11 -6.55 -24.16 -21.88
C ARG A 11 -6.95 -22.72 -22.26
N ALA A 12 -8.21 -22.47 -22.58
CA ALA A 12 -8.68 -21.09 -22.73
C ALA A 12 -8.13 -20.28 -21.54
N ALA A 13 -7.50 -19.12 -21.81
CA ALA A 13 -6.96 -18.29 -20.75
C ALA A 13 -8.09 -18.07 -19.74
N ALA A 14 -7.87 -18.45 -18.47
CA ALA A 14 -8.90 -18.32 -17.46
C ALA A 14 -9.19 -16.82 -17.31
N GLU A 15 -10.41 -16.44 -17.64
CA GLU A 15 -10.91 -15.06 -17.63
C GLU A 15 -11.60 -14.81 -16.30
N ALA A 16 -11.39 -13.62 -15.71
CA ALA A 16 -12.15 -13.16 -14.57
C ALA A 16 -13.49 -12.57 -15.02
N ARG A 17 -14.56 -12.89 -14.31
CA ARG A 17 -15.91 -12.36 -14.56
C ARG A 17 -16.00 -10.89 -14.18
N THR A 18 -15.28 -10.48 -13.13
CA THR A 18 -15.24 -9.10 -12.63
C THR A 18 -13.82 -8.67 -12.29
N VAL A 19 -13.60 -7.36 -12.19
CA VAL A 19 -12.31 -6.81 -11.72
C VAL A 19 -12.00 -7.29 -10.29
N ALA A 20 -13.02 -7.37 -9.43
CA ALA A 20 -12.84 -7.86 -8.05
C ALA A 20 -12.40 -9.33 -8.01
N GLU A 21 -12.95 -10.20 -8.87
CA GLU A 21 -12.48 -11.58 -9.00
C GLU A 21 -11.04 -11.65 -9.51
N ALA A 22 -10.66 -10.77 -10.44
CA ALA A 22 -9.29 -10.72 -10.94
C ALA A 22 -8.29 -10.37 -9.82
N TYR A 23 -8.62 -9.43 -8.93
CA TYR A 23 -7.80 -9.13 -7.75
C TYR A 23 -7.71 -10.31 -6.78
N VAL A 24 -8.82 -11.00 -6.52
CA VAL A 24 -8.81 -12.22 -5.70
C VAL A 24 -7.88 -13.28 -6.30
N PHE A 25 -7.93 -13.47 -7.62
CA PHE A 25 -7.04 -14.41 -8.29
C PHE A 25 -5.58 -13.99 -8.19
N LEU A 26 -5.26 -12.69 -8.35
CA LEU A 26 -3.92 -12.17 -8.16
C LEU A 26 -3.43 -12.45 -6.73
N GLU A 27 -4.24 -12.16 -5.73
CA GLU A 27 -3.92 -12.39 -4.31
C GLU A 27 -3.62 -13.85 -4.00
N LEU A 28 -4.36 -14.77 -4.61
CA LEU A 28 -4.15 -16.21 -4.46
C LEU A 28 -3.01 -16.78 -5.34
N SER A 29 -2.55 -16.02 -6.34
CA SER A 29 -1.55 -16.48 -7.31
C SER A 29 -0.14 -16.02 -6.99
N LEU A 30 0.00 -14.98 -6.15
CA LEU A 30 1.30 -14.63 -5.60
C LEU A 30 1.75 -15.74 -4.64
N PRO A 31 3.07 -16.05 -4.57
CA PRO A 31 3.60 -17.02 -3.63
C PRO A 31 3.17 -16.72 -2.19
N GLU A 32 3.25 -17.70 -1.28
CA GLU A 32 3.06 -17.40 0.15
C GLU A 32 4.18 -16.45 0.64
N GLY A 33 3.79 -15.41 1.39
CA GLY A 33 4.71 -14.40 1.85
C GLY A 33 4.20 -13.51 2.99
N GLU A 34 5.11 -12.87 3.73
CA GLU A 34 4.82 -12.08 4.95
C GLU A 34 4.36 -10.63 4.64
N GLY A 35 4.47 -10.18 3.38
CA GLY A 35 4.20 -8.80 2.98
C GLY A 35 2.80 -8.55 2.43
N TRP A 36 2.19 -7.44 2.86
CA TRP A 36 1.00 -6.88 2.21
C TRP A 36 1.36 -6.29 0.84
N VAL A 37 0.59 -6.65 -0.19
CA VAL A 37 0.76 -6.12 -1.55
C VAL A 37 -0.21 -4.97 -1.76
N ASP A 38 0.35 -3.81 -2.06
CA ASP A 38 -0.43 -2.67 -2.53
C ASP A 38 -0.83 -2.91 -3.99
N TYR A 39 -1.85 -3.74 -4.20
CA TYR A 39 -2.28 -4.12 -5.54
C TYR A 39 -2.66 -2.88 -6.36
N LEU A 40 -3.39 -1.93 -5.76
CA LEU A 40 -3.87 -0.72 -6.43
C LEU A 40 -2.72 0.09 -7.05
N ARG A 41 -1.56 0.10 -6.38
CA ARG A 41 -0.37 0.81 -6.86
C ARG A 41 0.34 0.14 -8.04
N TYR A 42 0.25 -1.18 -8.14
CA TYR A 42 0.99 -1.97 -9.13
C TYR A 42 0.09 -2.63 -10.18
N THR A 43 -1.22 -2.40 -10.11
CA THR A 43 -2.17 -2.84 -11.14
C THR A 43 -2.51 -1.72 -12.11
N ALA A 44 -2.57 -2.07 -13.39
CA ALA A 44 -3.21 -1.29 -14.43
C ALA A 44 -4.40 -2.08 -14.99
N LEU A 45 -5.44 -1.36 -15.42
CA LEU A 45 -6.57 -1.94 -16.13
C LEU A 45 -6.62 -1.32 -17.53
N ASP A 46 -6.18 -2.09 -18.53
CA ASP A 46 -6.07 -1.64 -19.91
C ASP A 46 -7.22 -2.21 -20.76
N ASP A 47 -7.62 -1.50 -21.82
CA ASP A 47 -8.52 -2.08 -22.83
C ASP A 47 -7.77 -3.16 -23.63
N LEU A 48 -8.21 -4.41 -23.54
CA LEU A 48 -7.63 -5.52 -24.30
C LEU A 48 -8.27 -5.63 -25.68
N ASP A 49 -9.60 -5.68 -25.70
CA ASP A 49 -10.43 -5.74 -26.90
C ASP A 49 -11.86 -5.23 -26.60
N ASP A 50 -12.79 -5.42 -27.54
CA ASP A 50 -14.18 -4.96 -27.41
C ASP A 50 -14.95 -5.65 -26.27
N GLU A 51 -14.52 -6.84 -25.85
CA GLU A 51 -15.22 -7.68 -24.87
C GLU A 51 -14.50 -7.73 -23.51
N HIS A 52 -13.21 -7.41 -23.47
CA HIS A 52 -12.37 -7.59 -22.28
C HIS A 52 -11.54 -6.36 -21.92
N TRP A 53 -11.30 -6.20 -20.63
CA TRP A 53 -10.14 -5.48 -20.11
C TRP A 53 -8.99 -6.45 -19.81
N LEU A 54 -7.78 -5.92 -19.65
CA LEU A 54 -6.62 -6.63 -19.12
C LEU A 54 -6.23 -6.01 -17.78
N LEU A 55 -6.44 -6.74 -16.68
CA LEU A 55 -5.85 -6.36 -15.40
C LEU A 55 -4.40 -6.86 -15.39
N ARG A 56 -3.44 -5.94 -15.35
CA ARG A 56 -2.01 -6.24 -15.32
C ARG A 56 -1.43 -5.81 -13.97
N PHE A 57 -1.05 -6.78 -13.15
CA PHE A 57 -0.16 -6.55 -12.02
C PHE A 57 1.28 -6.58 -12.52
N ASP A 58 2.04 -5.56 -12.18
CA ASP A 58 3.44 -5.38 -12.57
C ASP A 58 4.16 -4.72 -11.39
N GLY A 59 4.45 -5.52 -10.36
CA GLY A 59 4.86 -5.01 -9.06
C GLY A 59 5.78 -5.94 -8.26
N PRO A 60 6.41 -5.39 -7.20
CA PRO A 60 7.25 -6.15 -6.31
C PRO A 60 6.40 -7.03 -5.38
N TYR A 61 6.88 -8.24 -5.12
CA TYR A 61 6.37 -9.13 -4.08
C TYR A 61 7.55 -9.86 -3.44
N GLU A 62 7.70 -9.76 -2.11
CA GLU A 62 8.79 -10.40 -1.36
C GLU A 62 10.20 -10.22 -1.92
N GLY A 63 10.50 -9.02 -2.44
CA GLY A 63 11.82 -8.71 -3.01
C GLY A 63 12.04 -9.22 -4.44
N ASP A 64 11.12 -10.02 -4.97
CA ASP A 64 11.06 -10.38 -6.38
C ASP A 64 10.04 -9.49 -7.11
N TRP A 65 10.05 -9.49 -8.45
CA TRP A 65 9.09 -8.74 -9.26
C TRP A 65 8.21 -9.69 -10.05
N TYR A 66 6.91 -9.47 -9.95
CA TYR A 66 5.90 -10.34 -10.52
C TYR A 66 5.08 -9.56 -11.53
N VAL A 67 4.89 -10.21 -12.67
CA VAL A 67 3.97 -9.74 -13.70
C VAL A 67 2.88 -10.79 -13.84
N ALA A 68 1.65 -10.37 -13.63
CA ALA A 68 0.47 -11.19 -13.81
C ALA A 68 -0.56 -10.43 -14.63
N GLU A 69 -1.15 -11.11 -15.60
CA GLU A 69 -2.09 -10.54 -16.56
C GLU A 69 -3.36 -11.39 -16.52
N VAL A 70 -4.49 -10.73 -16.23
CA VAL A 70 -5.79 -11.38 -16.06
C VAL A 70 -6.79 -10.69 -16.99
N PRO A 71 -7.27 -11.36 -18.05
CA PRO A 71 -8.38 -10.85 -18.84
C PRO A 71 -9.63 -10.75 -17.97
N VAL A 72 -10.36 -9.64 -18.08
CA VAL A 72 -11.57 -9.36 -17.31
C VAL A 72 -12.74 -9.11 -18.24
N SER A 73 -13.84 -9.83 -18.04
CA SER A 73 -15.07 -9.69 -18.81
C SER A 73 -15.73 -8.32 -18.60
N LYS A 74 -15.89 -7.52 -19.66
CA LYS A 74 -16.69 -6.28 -19.58
C LYS A 74 -18.17 -6.58 -19.32
N ALA A 75 -18.71 -7.55 -20.07
CA ALA A 75 -20.10 -7.99 -19.92
C ALA A 75 -20.35 -8.67 -18.56
N GLY A 76 -19.40 -9.50 -18.09
CA GLY A 76 -19.47 -10.11 -16.76
C GLY A 76 -19.47 -9.07 -15.64
N THR A 77 -18.62 -8.04 -15.74
CA THR A 77 -18.55 -6.94 -14.76
C THR A 77 -19.87 -6.18 -14.72
N GLN A 78 -20.41 -5.80 -15.89
CA GLN A 78 -21.70 -5.13 -15.96
C GLN A 78 -22.84 -5.98 -15.37
N ALA A 79 -22.90 -7.27 -15.70
CA ALA A 79 -23.93 -8.17 -15.16
C ALA A 79 -23.85 -8.32 -13.63
N ALA A 80 -22.63 -8.29 -13.08
CA ALA A 80 -22.37 -8.36 -11.66
C ALA A 80 -22.87 -7.09 -10.94
N GLU A 81 -22.61 -5.91 -11.51
CA GLU A 81 -23.14 -4.63 -11.03
C GLU A 81 -24.67 -4.59 -11.06
N GLU A 82 -25.29 -5.01 -12.17
CA GLU A 82 -26.74 -5.07 -12.31
C GLU A 82 -27.43 -6.02 -11.31
N SER A 83 -26.68 -7.02 -10.82
CA SER A 83 -27.18 -8.05 -9.91
C SER A 83 -26.74 -7.86 -8.44
N ASP A 84 -25.98 -6.80 -8.13
CA ASP A 84 -25.37 -6.56 -6.81
C ASP A 84 -24.52 -7.77 -6.32
N GLU A 85 -23.76 -8.34 -7.25
CA GLU A 85 -22.83 -9.44 -7.00
C GLU A 85 -21.38 -8.96 -7.15
N LEU A 86 -20.55 -9.13 -6.11
CA LEU A 86 -19.19 -8.57 -6.09
C LEU A 86 -18.23 -9.28 -7.08
N TYR A 87 -18.29 -10.61 -7.14
CA TYR A 87 -17.32 -11.43 -7.87
C TYR A 87 -17.84 -12.02 -9.18
N GLY A 88 -19.09 -11.72 -9.56
CA GLY A 88 -19.72 -12.17 -10.80
C GLY A 88 -20.98 -13.01 -10.58
N VAL A 89 -21.87 -13.07 -11.57
CA VAL A 89 -23.17 -13.77 -11.44
C VAL A 89 -23.03 -15.28 -11.55
N ASP A 90 -22.32 -15.75 -12.58
CA ASP A 90 -22.13 -17.18 -12.86
C ASP A 90 -21.12 -17.83 -11.93
N ARG A 91 -20.82 -19.12 -12.09
CA ARG A 91 -19.79 -19.81 -11.29
C ARG A 91 -18.38 -19.42 -11.77
N SER A 92 -17.45 -19.15 -10.85
CA SER A 92 -16.04 -18.91 -11.18
C SER A 92 -15.40 -20.07 -11.97
N THR A 93 -14.54 -19.72 -12.91
CA THR A 93 -13.63 -20.66 -13.59
C THR A 93 -12.16 -20.40 -13.24
N LEU A 94 -11.89 -19.32 -12.50
CA LEU A 94 -10.56 -18.83 -12.17
C LEU A 94 -10.17 -19.20 -10.72
N VAL A 95 -11.13 -19.10 -9.80
CA VAL A 95 -10.97 -19.36 -8.37
C VAL A 95 -11.89 -20.52 -7.97
N ASP A 96 -11.33 -21.54 -7.33
CA ASP A 96 -12.09 -22.73 -6.96
C ASP A 96 -12.80 -22.60 -5.61
N ALA A 97 -13.68 -23.57 -5.28
CA ALA A 97 -14.49 -23.48 -4.06
C ALA A 97 -13.65 -23.41 -2.78
N GLY A 98 -12.51 -24.09 -2.72
CA GLY A 98 -11.65 -24.08 -1.54
C GLY A 98 -10.86 -22.78 -1.40
N GLN A 99 -10.46 -22.17 -2.52
CA GLN A 99 -9.87 -20.84 -2.53
C GLN A 99 -10.85 -19.75 -2.10
N TRP A 100 -12.11 -19.81 -2.54
CA TRP A 100 -13.15 -18.89 -2.04
C TRP A 100 -13.36 -18.97 -0.53
N TYR A 101 -13.22 -20.16 0.07
CA TYR A 101 -13.25 -20.31 1.53
C TYR A 101 -12.08 -19.61 2.24
N VAL A 102 -10.90 -19.59 1.62
CA VAL A 102 -9.75 -18.83 2.15
C VAL A 102 -10.07 -17.33 2.15
N ILE A 103 -10.61 -16.81 1.05
CA ILE A 103 -10.99 -15.40 0.91
C ILE A 103 -12.10 -15.02 1.90
N GLU A 104 -13.13 -15.88 2.03
CA GLU A 104 -14.19 -15.73 3.02
C GLU A 104 -13.61 -15.62 4.44
N SER A 105 -12.75 -16.57 4.82
CA SER A 105 -12.17 -16.64 6.16
C SER A 105 -11.24 -15.46 6.45
N ALA A 106 -10.45 -15.02 5.46
CA ALA A 106 -9.57 -13.87 5.58
C ALA A 106 -10.38 -12.57 5.79
N ASN A 107 -11.42 -12.35 4.99
CA ASN A 107 -12.30 -11.19 5.12
C ASN A 107 -13.05 -11.18 6.46
N ALA A 108 -13.58 -12.33 6.89
CA ALA A 108 -14.22 -12.43 8.21
C ALA A 108 -13.23 -12.10 9.34
N GLY A 109 -12.01 -12.66 9.28
CA GLY A 109 -10.95 -12.39 10.25
C GLY A 109 -10.52 -10.92 10.29
N MET A 110 -10.40 -10.25 9.14
CA MET A 110 -10.09 -8.82 9.06
C MET A 110 -11.19 -7.97 9.72
N ALA A 111 -12.46 -8.29 9.47
CA ALA A 111 -13.58 -7.58 10.06
C ALA A 111 -13.62 -7.74 11.59
N GLU A 112 -13.36 -8.96 12.09
CA GLU A 112 -13.28 -9.25 13.53
C GLU A 112 -12.08 -8.53 14.18
N ALA A 113 -10.90 -8.60 13.57
CA ALA A 113 -9.71 -7.93 14.09
C ALA A 113 -9.86 -6.40 14.12
N GLY A 114 -10.53 -5.82 13.11
CA GLY A 114 -10.86 -4.39 13.10
C GLY A 114 -11.79 -4.01 14.26
N LEU A 115 -12.82 -4.81 14.52
CA LEU A 115 -13.72 -4.60 15.66
C LEU A 115 -13.00 -4.75 17.00
N ASP A 116 -12.13 -5.74 17.15
CA ASP A 116 -11.37 -5.97 18.38
C ASP A 116 -10.40 -4.82 18.67
N ARG A 117 -9.74 -4.28 17.63
CA ARG A 117 -8.82 -3.13 17.76
C ARG A 117 -9.57 -1.85 18.15
N MET A 118 -10.74 -1.63 17.56
CA MET A 118 -11.59 -0.47 17.82
C MET A 118 -12.21 -0.51 19.23
N GLY A 119 -12.49 -1.70 19.76
CA GLY A 119 -13.17 -1.86 21.05
C GLY A 119 -14.56 -1.21 21.05
N ASP A 120 -14.79 -0.30 22.00
CA ASP A 120 -16.06 0.44 22.11
C ASP A 120 -16.03 1.85 21.49
N GLU A 121 -14.88 2.29 21.01
CA GLU A 121 -14.71 3.60 20.40
C GLU A 121 -15.40 3.68 19.02
N PRO A 122 -15.89 4.85 18.59
CA PRO A 122 -16.33 5.01 17.22
C PRO A 122 -15.12 4.87 16.28
N PRO A 123 -15.24 4.12 15.16
CA PRO A 123 -14.16 4.03 14.20
C PRO A 123 -13.92 5.40 13.55
N ASP A 124 -12.71 5.63 13.03
CA ASP A 124 -12.50 6.64 12.00
C ASP A 124 -13.10 6.18 10.64
N GLU A 125 -13.06 7.05 9.64
CA GLU A 125 -13.65 6.77 8.32
C GLU A 125 -12.98 5.57 7.62
N GLU A 126 -11.65 5.48 7.67
CA GLU A 126 -10.88 4.40 7.08
C GLU A 126 -11.23 3.05 7.72
N THR A 127 -11.21 2.99 9.04
CA THR A 127 -11.55 1.80 9.84
C THR A 127 -12.99 1.39 9.60
N TYR A 128 -13.92 2.34 9.51
CA TYR A 128 -15.33 2.07 9.22
C TYR A 128 -15.48 1.36 7.86
N TRP A 129 -14.91 1.94 6.80
CA TRP A 129 -15.01 1.35 5.46
C TRP A 129 -14.26 0.03 5.34
N SER A 130 -13.12 -0.13 6.01
CA SER A 130 -12.36 -1.38 6.06
C SER A 130 -13.18 -2.53 6.66
N ILE A 131 -13.78 -2.32 7.84
CA ILE A 131 -14.62 -3.34 8.50
C ILE A 131 -15.87 -3.64 7.68
N LEU A 132 -16.52 -2.62 7.12
CA LEU A 132 -17.71 -2.79 6.30
C LEU A 132 -17.42 -3.59 5.03
N ASN A 133 -16.34 -3.27 4.33
CA ASN A 133 -15.89 -3.95 3.12
C ASN A 133 -15.48 -5.39 3.41
N ALA A 134 -14.81 -5.64 4.55
CA ALA A 134 -14.44 -6.98 4.97
C ALA A 134 -15.69 -7.86 5.22
N TRP A 135 -16.73 -7.35 5.90
CA TRP A 135 -17.98 -8.12 6.04
C TRP A 135 -18.69 -8.37 4.69
N ASN A 136 -18.71 -7.38 3.80
CA ASN A 136 -19.24 -7.54 2.44
C ASN A 136 -18.47 -8.62 1.66
N GLY A 137 -17.14 -8.57 1.71
CA GLY A 137 -16.24 -9.53 1.06
C GLY A 137 -16.46 -10.95 1.57
N ALA A 138 -16.59 -11.14 2.88
CA ALA A 138 -16.88 -12.44 3.49
C ALA A 138 -18.23 -13.01 3.01
N ALA A 139 -19.30 -12.20 3.04
CA ALA A 139 -20.62 -12.62 2.58
C ALA A 139 -20.66 -12.92 1.07
N ALA A 140 -19.90 -12.17 0.26
CA ALA A 140 -19.79 -12.41 -1.18
C ALA A 140 -18.99 -13.69 -1.48
N ALA A 141 -17.85 -13.91 -0.81
CA ALA A 141 -17.04 -15.11 -0.99
C ALA A 141 -17.80 -16.38 -0.57
N ALA A 142 -18.56 -16.34 0.53
CA ALA A 142 -19.43 -17.46 0.92
C ALA A 142 -20.50 -17.79 -0.13
N ARG A 143 -21.06 -16.76 -0.81
CA ARG A 143 -21.97 -16.95 -1.95
C ARG A 143 -21.27 -17.54 -3.17
N GLU A 144 -20.00 -17.20 -3.42
CA GLU A 144 -19.23 -17.83 -4.50
C GLU A 144 -19.08 -19.33 -4.30
N ILE A 145 -18.84 -19.79 -3.06
CA ILE A 145 -18.80 -21.23 -2.75
C ILE A 145 -20.16 -21.88 -3.05
N GLU A 146 -21.27 -21.21 -2.72
CA GLU A 146 -22.63 -21.71 -2.99
C GLU A 146 -22.87 -21.94 -4.49
N LYS A 147 -22.30 -21.11 -5.38
CA LYS A 147 -22.41 -21.27 -6.85
C LYS A 147 -21.76 -22.57 -7.36
N PHE A 148 -20.91 -23.22 -6.57
CA PHE A 148 -20.36 -24.55 -6.88
C PHE A 148 -21.28 -25.70 -6.50
N LEU A 149 -22.39 -25.48 -5.79
CA LEU A 149 -23.36 -26.52 -5.43
C LEU A 149 -24.35 -26.78 -6.58
N PRO A 150 -24.35 -27.97 -7.20
CA PRO A 150 -25.45 -28.38 -8.06
C PRO A 150 -26.81 -28.36 -7.34
N GLY A 151 -27.88 -28.18 -8.10
CA GLY A 151 -29.23 -28.28 -7.55
C GLY A 151 -29.49 -29.64 -6.91
N GLY A 152 -29.91 -29.64 -5.64
CA GLY A 152 -30.33 -30.85 -4.91
C GLY A 152 -29.22 -31.62 -4.18
N VAL A 153 -27.97 -31.12 -4.17
CA VAL A 153 -26.91 -31.69 -3.32
C VAL A 153 -26.59 -30.78 -2.13
N ASP A 154 -26.24 -31.39 -1.00
CA ASP A 154 -25.98 -30.69 0.26
C ASP A 154 -24.50 -30.34 0.47
N GLU A 155 -23.61 -30.82 -0.41
CA GLU A 155 -22.16 -30.66 -0.29
C GLU A 155 -21.54 -30.35 -1.66
N VAL A 156 -20.54 -29.47 -1.68
CA VAL A 156 -19.81 -29.10 -2.90
C VAL A 156 -19.10 -30.34 -3.44
N PRO A 157 -19.24 -30.69 -4.74
CA PRO A 157 -18.61 -31.87 -5.29
C PRO A 157 -17.08 -31.72 -5.33
N GLU A 158 -16.35 -32.83 -5.14
CA GLU A 158 -14.87 -32.86 -5.16
C GLU A 158 -14.27 -32.26 -6.44
N THR A 159 -15.00 -32.30 -7.57
CA THR A 159 -14.59 -31.69 -8.84
C THR A 159 -14.52 -30.16 -8.82
N ALA A 160 -15.07 -29.50 -7.80
CA ALA A 160 -15.01 -28.05 -7.62
C ALA A 160 -13.70 -27.57 -6.94
N PHE A 161 -12.78 -28.49 -6.62
CA PHE A 161 -11.49 -28.21 -5.99
C PHE A 161 -10.36 -28.61 -6.95
N TRP A 162 -10.07 -27.76 -7.94
CA TRP A 162 -9.09 -28.08 -9.00
C TRP A 162 -7.70 -27.52 -8.74
N THR A 163 -7.55 -26.59 -7.80
CA THR A 163 -6.25 -26.08 -7.34
C THR A 163 -5.69 -26.94 -6.20
N ASP A 164 -4.38 -26.87 -5.98
CA ASP A 164 -3.74 -27.57 -4.85
C ASP A 164 -4.22 -27.02 -3.51
N LEU A 165 -4.30 -25.68 -3.38
CA LEU A 165 -4.83 -25.00 -2.20
C LEU A 165 -6.28 -25.42 -1.94
N GLY A 166 -7.14 -25.40 -2.95
CA GLY A 166 -8.54 -25.77 -2.81
C GLY A 166 -8.74 -27.22 -2.36
N ARG A 167 -7.97 -28.16 -2.94
CA ARG A 167 -7.98 -29.58 -2.50
C ARG A 167 -7.54 -29.73 -1.05
N HIS A 168 -6.45 -29.04 -0.67
CA HIS A 168 -5.92 -29.09 0.68
C HIS A 168 -6.93 -28.60 1.72
N VAL A 169 -7.58 -27.47 1.46
CA VAL A 169 -8.63 -26.93 2.33
C VAL A 169 -9.81 -27.90 2.43
N HIS A 170 -10.26 -28.48 1.31
CA HIS A 170 -11.35 -29.47 1.31
C HIS A 170 -11.01 -30.73 2.11
N GLU A 171 -9.78 -31.25 1.99
CA GLU A 171 -9.31 -32.40 2.77
C GLU A 171 -9.30 -32.13 4.28
N GLN A 172 -8.92 -30.93 4.68
CA GLN A 172 -8.86 -30.55 6.09
C GLN A 172 -10.20 -30.15 6.70
N ARG A 173 -11.08 -29.51 5.93
CA ARG A 173 -12.30 -28.86 6.41
C ARG A 173 -13.52 -29.19 5.58
N ARG A 174 -13.76 -30.48 5.31
CA ARG A 174 -14.86 -30.92 4.44
C ARG A 174 -16.24 -30.38 4.84
N ASP A 175 -16.48 -30.19 6.14
CA ASP A 175 -17.76 -29.75 6.69
C ASP A 175 -18.14 -28.30 6.35
N VAL A 176 -17.15 -27.44 6.05
CA VAL A 176 -17.41 -26.03 5.67
C VAL A 176 -18.02 -25.92 4.27
N PHE A 177 -17.91 -26.95 3.43
CA PHE A 177 -18.46 -26.97 2.07
C PHE A 177 -19.88 -27.53 1.99
N ARG A 178 -20.63 -27.46 3.10
CA ARG A 178 -22.04 -27.87 3.17
C ARG A 178 -22.98 -26.70 2.98
N ARG A 179 -24.07 -26.91 2.24
CA ARG A 179 -25.12 -25.92 1.95
C ARG A 179 -25.62 -25.22 3.21
N SER A 180 -25.88 -25.99 4.27
CA SER A 180 -26.40 -25.47 5.53
C SER A 180 -25.42 -24.54 6.27
N ARG A 181 -24.11 -24.69 6.03
CA ARG A 181 -23.08 -23.78 6.54
C ARG A 181 -23.07 -22.50 5.71
N MET A 182 -22.94 -22.59 4.39
CA MET A 182 -22.88 -21.41 3.52
C MET A 182 -24.07 -20.47 3.73
N VAL A 183 -25.31 -21.01 3.79
CA VAL A 183 -26.51 -20.21 4.06
C VAL A 183 -26.45 -19.51 5.42
N ARG A 184 -25.93 -20.21 6.45
CA ARG A 184 -25.78 -19.66 7.79
C ARG A 184 -24.76 -18.52 7.80
N ASP A 185 -23.60 -18.74 7.18
CA ASP A 185 -22.48 -17.80 7.22
C ASP A 185 -22.78 -16.55 6.40
N VAL A 186 -23.40 -16.68 5.21
CA VAL A 186 -23.90 -15.53 4.43
C VAL A 186 -24.89 -14.70 5.25
N THR A 187 -25.81 -15.35 5.96
CA THR A 187 -26.79 -14.65 6.82
C THR A 187 -26.08 -13.95 7.98
N PHE A 188 -25.18 -14.66 8.66
CA PHE A 188 -24.40 -14.13 9.78
C PHE A 188 -23.57 -12.90 9.38
N TYR A 189 -22.81 -12.96 8.30
CA TYR A 189 -21.97 -11.84 7.85
C TYR A 189 -22.81 -10.62 7.46
N ARG A 190 -23.95 -10.82 6.79
CA ARG A 190 -24.88 -9.72 6.46
C ARG A 190 -25.48 -9.10 7.71
N GLU A 191 -25.90 -9.90 8.69
CA GLU A 191 -26.43 -9.41 9.96
C GLU A 191 -25.37 -8.59 10.73
N ARG A 192 -24.12 -9.05 10.75
CA ARG A 192 -22.99 -8.35 11.38
C ARG A 192 -22.67 -7.03 10.68
N ARG A 193 -22.63 -7.02 9.35
CA ARG A 193 -22.47 -5.80 8.55
C ARG A 193 -23.58 -4.79 8.83
N ASP A 194 -24.83 -5.24 8.75
CA ASP A 194 -26.00 -4.37 8.92
C ASP A 194 -26.04 -3.81 10.34
N ASP A 195 -25.62 -4.59 11.35
CA ASP A 195 -25.48 -4.13 12.72
C ASP A 195 -24.39 -3.07 12.88
N PHE A 196 -23.22 -3.31 12.30
CA PHE A 196 -22.11 -2.36 12.29
C PHE A 196 -22.51 -1.03 11.62
N GLN A 197 -23.15 -1.11 10.45
CA GLN A 197 -23.66 0.06 9.73
C GLN A 197 -24.77 0.78 10.51
N ARG A 198 -25.66 0.07 11.21
CA ARG A 198 -26.66 0.73 12.09
C ARG A 198 -26.01 1.46 13.26
N ARG A 199 -24.95 0.90 13.86
CA ARG A 199 -24.28 1.49 15.03
C ARG A 199 -23.46 2.73 14.66
N PHE A 200 -22.76 2.72 13.52
CA PHE A 200 -21.76 3.74 13.19
C PHE A 200 -22.05 4.51 11.89
N GLY A 201 -22.88 3.98 10.99
CA GLY A 201 -23.07 4.54 9.64
C GLY A 201 -23.70 5.93 9.60
N SER A 202 -24.42 6.37 10.64
CA SER A 202 -24.93 7.74 10.72
C SER A 202 -23.83 8.79 10.79
N SER A 203 -22.66 8.43 11.30
CA SER A 203 -21.49 9.33 11.42
C SER A 203 -20.77 9.52 10.08
N PHE A 204 -20.95 8.59 9.14
CA PHE A 204 -20.30 8.57 7.83
C PHE A 204 -21.27 8.76 6.66
N SER A 205 -22.55 9.00 6.96
CA SER A 205 -23.60 9.29 5.98
C SER A 205 -23.64 10.79 5.68
N THR A 206 -22.74 11.30 4.84
CA THR A 206 -22.98 12.56 4.13
C THR A 206 -24.10 12.37 3.10
N ALA A 207 -24.90 13.42 2.89
CA ALA A 207 -26.13 13.38 2.09
C ALA A 207 -25.94 12.77 0.68
N ALA A 208 -26.71 11.71 0.38
CA ALA A 208 -26.90 11.10 -0.95
C ALA A 208 -25.60 10.74 -1.73
N GLY A 209 -25.11 9.52 -1.52
CA GLY A 209 -24.18 8.82 -2.41
C GLY A 209 -24.47 7.32 -2.35
N GLU A 210 -24.44 6.64 -3.49
CA GLU A 210 -24.78 5.23 -3.70
C GLU A 210 -24.02 4.26 -2.77
N PRO A 211 -24.54 3.04 -2.52
CA PRO A 211 -23.78 1.99 -1.85
C PRO A 211 -22.45 1.79 -2.59
N ALA A 212 -21.36 1.71 -1.84
CA ALA A 212 -20.03 1.47 -2.37
C ALA A 212 -20.05 0.23 -3.26
N THR A 213 -20.10 0.46 -4.58
CA THR A 213 -19.67 -0.47 -5.59
C THR A 213 -18.21 -0.82 -5.30
N ALA A 214 -17.79 -2.03 -5.71
CA ALA A 214 -16.36 -2.38 -5.81
C ALA A 214 -15.59 -1.18 -6.37
N PRO A 215 -14.34 -0.90 -5.92
CA PRO A 215 -13.63 0.33 -6.21
C PRO A 215 -13.87 0.69 -7.67
N THR A 216 -14.71 1.70 -7.88
CA THR A 216 -14.99 2.16 -9.22
C THR A 216 -13.66 2.75 -9.64
N VAL A 217 -12.91 2.01 -10.44
CA VAL A 217 -11.79 2.56 -11.19
C VAL A 217 -12.46 3.56 -12.12
N VAL A 218 -12.62 4.78 -11.62
CA VAL A 218 -13.03 5.91 -12.43
C VAL A 218 -11.96 5.97 -13.51
N PRO A 219 -12.30 5.76 -14.80
CA PRO A 219 -11.31 5.94 -15.85
C PRO A 219 -10.72 7.34 -15.68
N PRO A 220 -9.38 7.48 -15.62
CA PRO A 220 -8.73 8.70 -15.15
C PRO A 220 -9.31 9.90 -15.88
N THR A 221 -10.10 10.68 -15.16
CA THR A 221 -10.75 11.86 -15.72
C THR A 221 -9.65 12.91 -15.84
N ALA A 222 -9.27 13.19 -17.08
CA ALA A 222 -8.19 14.08 -17.49
C ALA A 222 -6.81 13.69 -16.97
N VAL A 223 -6.06 12.97 -17.81
CA VAL A 223 -4.60 12.87 -17.76
C VAL A 223 -4.01 14.26 -17.49
N PRO A 224 -3.14 14.45 -16.49
CA PRO A 224 -2.49 15.73 -16.24
C PRO A 224 -1.79 16.19 -17.51
N THR A 225 -2.35 17.21 -18.16
CA THR A 225 -1.86 17.78 -19.42
C THR A 225 -0.82 18.85 -19.11
N THR A 226 0.18 18.52 -18.30
CA THR A 226 1.31 19.42 -18.08
C THR A 226 2.41 19.01 -19.04
N ALA A 227 2.66 19.82 -20.07
CA ALA A 227 3.63 19.59 -21.15
C ALA A 227 5.12 19.57 -20.69
N ALA A 228 5.39 19.47 -19.39
CA ALA A 228 6.74 19.35 -18.85
C ALA A 228 7.18 17.88 -18.90
N ALA A 229 8.45 17.65 -19.21
CA ALA A 229 9.02 16.30 -19.15
C ALA A 229 8.89 15.75 -17.72
N PRO A 230 8.56 14.44 -17.55
CA PRO A 230 8.53 13.80 -16.24
C PRO A 230 9.84 13.99 -15.48
N LEU A 231 9.76 14.31 -14.19
CA LEU A 231 10.92 14.44 -13.32
C LEU A 231 11.56 13.06 -13.08
N PRO A 232 12.88 12.90 -13.20
CA PRO A 232 13.52 11.61 -12.97
C PRO A 232 13.50 11.29 -11.48
N ALA A 233 12.93 10.14 -11.12
CA ALA A 233 12.93 9.62 -9.76
C ALA A 233 13.49 8.19 -9.77
N ARG A 234 14.16 7.78 -8.70
CA ARG A 234 14.72 6.42 -8.56
C ARG A 234 13.76 5.48 -7.84
N THR A 235 12.99 6.01 -6.91
CA THR A 235 11.97 5.29 -6.14
C THR A 235 10.78 6.17 -5.81
N TYR A 236 9.68 5.56 -5.40
CA TYR A 236 8.52 6.28 -4.88
C TYR A 236 8.79 6.96 -3.53
N ALA A 237 9.65 6.39 -2.67
CA ALA A 237 10.03 7.03 -1.42
C ALA A 237 10.70 8.39 -1.71
N GLU A 238 11.58 8.44 -2.71
CA GLU A 238 12.17 9.68 -3.21
C GLU A 238 11.12 10.64 -3.80
N ILE A 239 10.12 10.14 -4.54
CA ILE A 239 9.00 10.97 -5.02
C ILE A 239 8.25 11.60 -3.84
N HIS A 240 7.89 10.81 -2.82
CA HIS A 240 7.17 11.32 -1.66
C HIS A 240 8.00 12.36 -0.91
N THR A 241 9.29 12.14 -0.71
CA THR A 241 10.21 13.14 -0.15
C THR A 241 10.27 14.41 -1.01
N TYR A 242 10.25 14.28 -2.33
CA TYR A 242 10.15 15.45 -3.21
C TYR A 242 8.85 16.21 -2.96
N LEU A 243 7.71 15.53 -2.89
CA LEU A 243 6.41 16.16 -2.62
C LEU A 243 6.37 16.87 -1.26
N ASP A 244 7.01 16.29 -0.23
CA ASP A 244 7.16 16.85 1.12
C ASP A 244 8.06 18.10 1.15
N THR A 245 9.04 18.18 0.26
CA THR A 245 10.03 19.28 0.25
C THR A 245 9.71 20.39 -0.75
N HIS A 246 8.62 20.23 -1.52
CA HIS A 246 8.16 21.18 -2.53
C HIS A 246 6.77 21.69 -2.19
N PRO A 247 6.64 22.55 -1.15
CA PRO A 247 5.35 23.03 -0.69
C PRO A 247 4.60 23.77 -1.81
N CYS A 248 3.28 23.78 -1.67
CA CYS A 248 2.40 24.67 -2.41
C CYS A 248 2.83 26.14 -2.22
N ARG A 249 2.35 27.02 -3.11
CA ARG A 249 2.61 28.47 -3.02
C ARG A 249 2.13 29.10 -1.70
N CYS A 250 1.17 28.49 -1.01
CA CYS A 250 0.74 28.90 0.32
C CYS A 250 1.69 28.48 1.44
N GLY A 251 2.66 27.61 1.17
CA GLY A 251 3.58 27.03 2.14
C GLY A 251 3.20 25.63 2.64
N SER A 252 1.98 25.17 2.37
CA SER A 252 1.52 23.84 2.77
C SER A 252 2.19 22.74 1.97
N VAL A 253 2.50 21.62 2.62
CA VAL A 253 3.00 20.39 1.98
C VAL A 253 1.88 19.35 1.81
N GLU A 254 0.70 19.59 2.39
CA GLU A 254 -0.41 18.64 2.42
C GLU A 254 -1.28 18.71 1.16
N PHE A 255 -1.59 17.51 0.66
CA PHE A 255 -2.58 17.22 -0.38
C PHE A 255 -2.79 15.69 -0.46
N SER A 256 -3.97 15.24 -0.88
CA SER A 256 -4.24 13.80 -1.07
C SER A 256 -3.27 13.20 -2.10
N ARG A 257 -2.52 12.18 -1.67
CA ARG A 257 -1.57 11.40 -2.50
C ARG A 257 -2.18 10.12 -3.04
N ASP A 258 -3.40 9.81 -2.60
CA ASP A 258 -4.14 8.59 -2.97
C ASP A 258 -4.52 8.61 -4.45
N GLN A 259 -4.52 9.80 -5.07
CA GLN A 259 -4.73 10.03 -6.50
C GLN A 259 -3.42 9.94 -7.30
N MET A 260 -2.62 8.90 -7.04
CA MET A 260 -1.48 8.54 -7.87
C MET A 260 -1.97 7.72 -9.07
N ALA A 261 -1.56 8.12 -10.29
CA ALA A 261 -1.93 7.43 -11.52
C ALA A 261 -0.68 7.01 -12.29
N VAL A 262 -0.61 5.74 -12.72
CA VAL A 262 0.35 5.30 -13.73
C VAL A 262 -0.10 5.84 -15.09
N LEU A 263 0.67 6.77 -15.65
CA LEU A 263 0.34 7.44 -16.91
C LEU A 263 0.85 6.66 -18.13
N THR A 264 2.02 6.02 -18.01
CA THR A 264 2.56 5.11 -19.03
C THR A 264 3.60 4.18 -18.41
N SER A 265 3.76 2.99 -18.97
CA SER A 265 4.86 2.08 -18.68
C SER A 265 5.49 1.66 -19.99
N ASP A 266 6.78 1.93 -20.15
CA ASP A 266 7.56 1.63 -21.34
C ASP A 266 8.92 1.02 -20.97
N GLU A 267 9.71 0.64 -21.97
CA GLU A 267 11.05 0.05 -21.77
C GLU A 267 12.02 0.97 -21.00
N ASN A 268 11.74 2.27 -20.95
CA ASN A 268 12.57 3.27 -20.27
C ASN A 268 12.06 3.58 -18.86
N GLY A 269 10.94 3.01 -18.41
CA GLY A 269 10.44 3.26 -17.07
C GLY A 269 8.92 3.26 -16.93
N VAL A 270 8.49 3.59 -15.72
CA VAL A 270 7.09 3.88 -15.38
C VAL A 270 6.95 5.37 -15.15
N VAL A 271 5.99 6.00 -15.82
CA VAL A 271 5.62 7.39 -15.57
C VAL A 271 4.41 7.41 -14.65
N VAL A 272 4.55 8.11 -13.53
CA VAL A 272 3.49 8.27 -12.52
C VAL A 272 3.15 9.74 -12.36
N GLY A 273 1.86 10.04 -12.23
CA GLY A 273 1.34 11.36 -11.94
C GLY A 273 0.75 11.40 -10.54
N TYR A 274 1.04 12.45 -9.80
CA TYR A 274 0.36 12.82 -8.56
C TYR A 274 -0.42 14.10 -8.83
N SER A 275 -1.72 14.06 -8.58
CA SER A 275 -2.63 15.19 -8.80
C SER A 275 -3.54 15.34 -7.59
N GLY A 276 -3.73 16.56 -7.12
CA GLY A 276 -4.71 16.83 -6.06
C GLY A 276 -4.74 18.30 -5.65
N PRO A 277 -5.85 18.77 -5.04
CA PRO A 277 -5.89 20.11 -4.48
C PRO A 277 -5.00 20.17 -3.22
N CYS A 278 -4.27 21.27 -3.03
CA CYS A 278 -3.63 21.57 -1.75
C CYS A 278 -4.68 21.74 -0.66
N ASP A 279 -4.50 21.08 0.49
CA ASP A 279 -5.52 21.07 1.55
C ASP A 279 -5.78 22.45 2.16
N ASP A 280 -4.77 23.33 2.17
CA ASP A 280 -4.90 24.67 2.76
C ASP A 280 -5.47 25.74 1.80
N CYS A 281 -5.11 25.70 0.52
CA CYS A 281 -5.45 26.77 -0.42
C CYS A 281 -6.22 26.31 -1.66
N ALA A 282 -6.50 25.01 -1.77
CA ALA A 282 -7.19 24.35 -2.88
C ALA A 282 -6.55 24.55 -4.26
N LEU A 283 -5.34 25.14 -4.35
CA LEU A 283 -4.62 25.21 -5.61
C LEU A 283 -4.22 23.80 -6.06
N PRO A 284 -4.38 23.47 -7.34
CA PRO A 284 -4.01 22.16 -7.86
C PRO A 284 -2.50 21.96 -7.74
N ARG A 285 -2.10 20.76 -7.32
CA ARG A 285 -0.74 20.25 -7.32
C ARG A 285 -0.68 19.09 -8.30
N ASP A 286 -0.01 19.33 -9.42
CA ASP A 286 0.20 18.32 -10.46
C ASP A 286 1.70 18.09 -10.62
N GLN A 287 2.15 16.86 -10.37
CA GLN A 287 3.54 16.47 -10.56
C GLN A 287 3.63 15.15 -11.28
N VAL A 288 4.54 15.05 -12.25
CA VAL A 288 4.75 13.84 -13.04
C VAL A 288 6.20 13.40 -12.90
N PHE A 289 6.39 12.12 -12.59
CA PHE A 289 7.69 11.52 -12.34
C PHE A 289 7.91 10.34 -13.28
N ARG A 290 9.17 10.05 -13.61
CA ARG A 290 9.57 8.84 -14.31
C ARG A 290 10.49 8.02 -13.42
N LEU A 291 10.05 6.82 -13.12
CA LEU A 291 10.77 5.79 -12.38
C LEU A 291 11.45 4.82 -13.36
N PRO A 292 12.65 4.30 -13.06
CA PRO A 292 13.28 3.26 -13.88
C PRO A 292 12.48 1.95 -13.83
N GLN A 293 12.54 1.15 -14.89
CA GLN A 293 12.06 -0.24 -14.86
C GLN A 293 12.94 -1.04 -13.90
N ARG A 294 12.43 -1.39 -12.72
CA ARG A 294 13.21 -2.15 -11.72
C ARG A 294 12.38 -3.22 -11.04
N PRO A 295 12.96 -4.41 -10.82
CA PRO A 295 12.35 -5.42 -9.99
C PRO A 295 12.57 -5.15 -8.50
N GLY A 296 11.59 -5.56 -7.67
CA GLY A 296 11.68 -5.67 -6.21
C GLY A 296 11.34 -4.43 -5.38
N SER A 297 11.13 -4.67 -4.09
CA SER A 297 11.24 -3.67 -3.02
C SER A 297 12.72 -3.44 -2.70
N LEU A 298 13.04 -2.31 -2.09
CA LEU A 298 14.42 -2.01 -1.69
C LEU A 298 14.95 -3.10 -0.72
N PRO A 299 16.18 -3.61 -0.93
CA PRO A 299 16.77 -4.56 0.01
C PRO A 299 16.95 -3.92 1.39
N GLY A 300 16.25 -4.44 2.41
CA GLY A 300 16.35 -3.99 3.80
C GLY A 300 15.51 -2.75 4.14
N GLU A 301 14.18 -2.88 4.02
CA GLU A 301 13.07 -2.06 4.59
C GLU A 301 12.19 -1.30 3.58
N PRO A 302 10.95 -0.94 3.96
CA PRO A 302 10.16 0.07 3.25
C PRO A 302 10.75 1.50 3.32
N TRP A 303 11.78 1.75 4.14
CA TRP A 303 12.24 3.11 4.51
C TRP A 303 13.41 3.67 3.69
N ARG A 304 14.03 2.88 2.80
CA ARG A 304 15.12 3.38 1.97
C ARG A 304 14.60 4.34 0.89
N PHE A 305 15.38 5.39 0.57
CA PHE A 305 15.03 6.33 -0.50
C PHE A 305 15.54 5.90 -1.88
N SER A 306 16.56 5.04 -1.94
CA SER A 306 17.07 4.49 -3.20
C SER A 306 17.88 3.21 -3.00
N TYR A 307 18.22 2.53 -4.09
CA TYR A 307 18.97 1.28 -4.07
C TYR A 307 20.46 1.54 -3.75
N PRO A 308 21.20 0.58 -3.19
CA PRO A 308 22.64 0.73 -2.94
C PRO A 308 23.46 1.05 -4.20
N GLU A 309 23.06 0.51 -5.34
CA GLU A 309 23.69 0.74 -6.66
C GLU A 309 23.30 2.08 -7.30
N ASP A 310 22.34 2.81 -6.73
CA ASP A 310 21.94 4.09 -7.26
C ASP A 310 23.02 5.14 -7.07
N GLY A 311 23.24 5.91 -8.14
CA GLY A 311 23.98 7.15 -8.09
C GLY A 311 23.26 8.23 -7.28
N PRO A 312 23.82 9.45 -7.22
CA PRO A 312 23.16 10.59 -6.57
C PRO A 312 21.79 10.87 -7.20
N SER A 313 20.88 11.41 -6.39
CA SER A 313 19.57 11.84 -6.85
C SER A 313 19.67 12.91 -7.94
N GLU A 314 18.82 12.81 -8.95
CA GLU A 314 18.57 13.88 -9.92
C GLU A 314 17.34 14.71 -9.56
N LEU A 315 16.55 14.24 -8.59
CA LEU A 315 15.29 14.85 -8.15
C LEU A 315 15.50 15.84 -7.00
N LEU A 316 16.33 15.46 -6.04
CA LEU A 316 16.61 16.19 -4.81
C LEU A 316 18.10 16.45 -4.69
N ASP A 317 18.46 17.70 -4.44
CA ASP A 317 19.86 18.07 -4.25
C ASP A 317 20.37 17.68 -2.84
N PRO A 318 21.69 17.65 -2.59
CA PRO A 318 22.22 17.24 -1.29
C PRO A 318 21.81 18.19 -0.16
N GLY A 319 21.51 19.46 -0.43
CA GLY A 319 21.03 20.39 0.59
C GLY A 319 19.59 20.08 1.01
N GLN A 320 18.74 19.64 0.07
CA GLN A 320 17.42 19.10 0.38
C GLN A 320 17.51 17.81 1.19
N TRP A 321 18.39 16.88 0.82
CA TRP A 321 18.60 15.64 1.60
C TRP A 321 19.13 15.91 3.01
N VAL A 322 20.05 16.86 3.18
CA VAL A 322 20.48 17.29 4.52
C VAL A 322 19.29 17.85 5.30
N ALA A 323 18.45 18.69 4.72
CA ALA A 323 17.27 19.23 5.39
C ALA A 323 16.28 18.13 5.83
N VAL A 324 15.99 17.17 4.94
CA VAL A 324 15.16 15.98 5.25
C VAL A 324 15.74 15.21 6.43
N SER A 325 17.04 14.96 6.38
CA SER A 325 17.76 14.25 7.42
C SER A 325 17.68 14.96 8.78
N GLN A 326 17.84 16.29 8.81
CA GLN A 326 17.71 17.08 10.04
C GLN A 326 16.27 17.13 10.55
N ALA A 327 15.28 17.26 9.66
CA ALA A 327 13.87 17.28 10.06
C ALA A 327 13.49 15.99 10.80
N TYR A 328 13.86 14.83 10.26
CA TYR A 328 13.62 13.54 10.93
C TYR A 328 14.39 13.39 12.24
N ALA A 329 15.60 13.93 12.35
CA ALA A 329 16.35 13.90 13.60
C ALA A 329 15.67 14.75 14.69
N VAL A 330 15.20 15.95 14.34
CA VAL A 330 14.46 16.82 15.27
C VAL A 330 13.18 16.13 15.75
N LEU A 331 12.41 15.53 14.85
CA LEU A 331 11.20 14.77 15.23
C LEU A 331 11.53 13.61 16.17
N ALA A 332 12.59 12.84 15.89
CA ALA A 332 13.02 11.77 16.77
C ALA A 332 13.41 12.29 18.17
N ASP A 333 14.17 13.40 18.25
CA ASP A 333 14.58 14.01 19.50
C ASP A 333 13.39 14.55 20.31
N GLU A 334 12.42 15.18 19.65
CA GLU A 334 11.17 15.66 20.26
C GLU A 334 10.33 14.50 20.83
N MET A 335 10.20 13.41 20.08
CA MET A 335 9.48 12.22 20.53
C MET A 335 10.20 11.52 21.69
N LEU A 336 11.53 11.39 21.63
CA LEU A 336 12.33 10.87 22.74
C LEU A 336 12.20 11.72 24.00
N ALA A 337 12.19 13.04 23.87
CA ALA A 337 11.97 13.95 24.99
C ALA A 337 10.57 13.76 25.59
N ALA A 338 9.54 13.64 24.77
CA ALA A 338 8.18 13.36 25.23
C ALA A 338 8.08 12.03 25.99
N LEU A 339 8.66 10.96 25.45
CA LEU A 339 8.74 9.64 26.10
C LEU A 339 9.48 9.70 27.45
N ALA A 340 10.58 10.45 27.52
CA ALA A 340 11.34 10.63 28.76
C ALA A 340 10.55 11.40 29.83
N MET A 341 9.77 12.42 29.43
CA MET A 341 8.91 13.19 30.35
C MET A 341 7.77 12.33 30.91
N MET A 342 7.25 11.38 30.14
CA MET A 342 6.24 10.43 30.62
C MET A 342 6.83 9.39 31.59
N ALA A 343 8.11 9.05 31.45
CA ALA A 343 8.78 8.06 32.28
C ALA A 343 9.26 8.58 33.66
N ASP A 344 9.11 9.87 33.97
CA ASP A 344 9.54 10.47 35.25
C ASP A 344 8.38 10.55 36.28
N PRO A 345 8.36 9.69 37.31
CA PRO A 345 7.26 9.58 38.26
C PRO A 345 7.31 10.57 39.45
N GLU A 346 8.21 11.56 39.46
CA GLU A 346 8.31 12.51 40.60
C GLU A 346 7.16 13.54 40.68
N GLY A 347 6.19 13.47 39.77
CA GLY A 347 4.89 14.13 39.92
C GLY A 347 4.01 13.38 40.92
N GLU A 348 4.07 13.76 42.20
CA GLU A 348 3.12 13.32 43.23
C GLU A 348 1.67 13.46 42.71
N ASP A 349 0.96 12.32 42.61
CA ASP A 349 -0.50 12.22 42.44
C ASP A 349 -1.10 12.17 41.01
N ASN A 350 -0.49 11.44 40.06
CA ASN A 350 -1.23 10.96 38.87
C ASN A 350 -1.03 9.45 38.68
N GLY A 351 -2.14 8.71 38.52
CA GLY A 351 -2.17 7.25 38.47
C GLY A 351 -1.21 6.65 37.43
N ALA A 352 -0.57 5.54 37.82
CA ALA A 352 0.29 4.66 37.02
C ALA A 352 0.44 5.09 35.55
N VAL A 353 1.48 5.87 35.25
CA VAL A 353 1.90 6.07 33.86
C VAL A 353 2.45 4.72 33.39
N GLY A 354 1.76 4.10 32.44
CA GLY A 354 2.16 2.83 31.85
C GLY A 354 3.49 2.96 31.12
N GLU A 355 4.14 1.82 30.86
CA GLU A 355 5.23 1.79 29.87
C GLU A 355 4.73 2.39 28.54
N PRO A 356 5.56 3.15 27.81
CA PRO A 356 5.15 3.72 26.53
C PRO A 356 4.62 2.64 25.59
N ASP A 357 3.64 3.00 24.76
CA ASP A 357 3.09 2.08 23.79
C ASP A 357 4.23 1.62 22.84
N PRO A 358 4.39 0.31 22.57
CA PRO A 358 5.32 -0.20 21.56
C PRO A 358 5.27 0.55 20.22
N THR A 359 4.12 1.11 19.83
CA THR A 359 3.97 1.90 18.61
C THR A 359 4.71 3.25 18.65
N GLU A 360 4.84 3.87 19.83
CA GLU A 360 5.55 5.14 20.00
C GLU A 360 7.07 4.96 19.80
N TRP A 361 7.62 3.85 20.30
CA TRP A 361 9.03 3.50 20.07
C TRP A 361 9.32 3.17 18.62
N GLU A 362 8.43 2.43 17.95
CA GLU A 362 8.54 2.16 16.51
C GLU A 362 8.57 3.44 15.69
N ALA A 363 7.80 4.46 16.07
CA ALA A 363 7.84 5.75 15.40
C ALA A 363 9.19 6.45 15.57
N VAL A 364 9.78 6.45 16.78
CA VAL A 364 11.14 7.01 16.99
C VAL A 364 12.19 6.28 16.15
N VAL A 365 12.15 4.94 16.16
CA VAL A 365 13.02 4.07 15.36
C VAL A 365 12.88 4.42 13.88
N THR A 366 11.66 4.62 13.40
CA THR A 366 11.37 5.01 12.01
C THR A 366 11.98 6.37 11.69
N MET A 367 11.80 7.38 12.53
CA MET A 367 12.36 8.73 12.30
C MET A 367 13.90 8.71 12.26
N LEU A 368 14.55 8.02 13.19
CA LEU A 368 16.03 7.89 13.18
C LEU A 368 16.53 7.14 11.95
N THR A 369 15.83 6.08 11.54
CA THR A 369 16.16 5.30 10.34
C THR A 369 16.08 6.16 9.09
N MET A 370 14.98 6.90 8.90
CA MET A 370 14.80 7.85 7.80
C MET A 370 15.88 8.95 7.81
N SER A 371 16.24 9.44 9.00
CA SER A 371 17.31 10.42 9.15
C SER A 371 18.68 9.90 8.70
N VAL A 372 19.02 8.65 9.05
CA VAL A 372 20.26 7.97 8.60
C VAL A 372 20.25 7.74 7.10
N TYR A 373 19.16 7.22 6.54
CA TYR A 373 19.08 6.97 5.10
C TYR A 373 19.11 8.26 4.28
N ALA A 374 18.57 9.36 4.78
CA ALA A 374 18.72 10.66 4.12
C ALA A 374 20.20 11.12 4.11
N LEU A 375 21.00 10.86 5.15
CA LEU A 375 22.46 11.12 5.10
C LEU A 375 23.17 10.25 4.07
N ASP A 376 22.75 8.98 3.93
CA ASP A 376 23.30 8.08 2.91
C ASP A 376 23.04 8.63 1.49
N GLU A 377 21.90 9.26 1.25
CA GLU A 377 21.63 9.97 0.00
C GLU A 377 22.55 11.18 -0.22
N VAL A 378 22.84 11.97 0.83
CA VAL A 378 23.80 13.10 0.74
C VAL A 378 25.19 12.60 0.36
N VAL A 379 25.65 11.49 0.96
CA VAL A 379 26.99 10.93 0.73
C VAL A 379 27.18 10.49 -0.72
N LYS A 380 26.12 10.08 -1.44
CA LYS A 380 26.20 9.72 -2.87
C LYS A 380 26.63 10.88 -3.76
N PHE A 381 26.42 12.12 -3.33
CA PHE A 381 26.89 13.31 -4.05
C PHE A 381 28.38 13.61 -3.83
N LEU A 382 29.03 12.99 -2.84
CA LEU A 382 30.38 13.31 -2.42
C LEU A 382 31.40 12.39 -3.11
N PRO A 383 32.18 12.90 -4.10
CA PRO A 383 33.11 12.04 -4.81
C PRO A 383 34.18 11.45 -3.88
N PRO A 384 34.74 10.27 -4.19
CA PRO A 384 35.79 9.65 -3.38
C PRO A 384 36.97 10.59 -3.16
N GLY A 385 37.44 10.71 -1.92
CA GLY A 385 38.58 11.56 -1.55
C GLY A 385 38.30 13.07 -1.50
N VAL A 386 37.07 13.50 -1.79
CA VAL A 386 36.66 14.89 -1.61
C VAL A 386 36.15 15.09 -0.18
N GLU A 387 36.64 16.13 0.49
CA GLU A 387 36.31 16.43 1.90
C GLU A 387 35.03 17.26 2.08
N GLU A 388 34.63 18.03 1.06
CA GLU A 388 33.46 18.90 1.11
C GLU A 388 32.69 18.82 -0.21
N LEU A 389 31.37 18.67 -0.15
CA LEU A 389 30.53 18.67 -1.35
C LEU A 389 30.74 19.98 -2.14
N PRO A 390 30.91 19.96 -3.46
CA PRO A 390 30.99 21.18 -4.25
C PRO A 390 29.72 22.04 -4.09
N GLY A 391 29.87 23.36 -4.00
CA GLY A 391 28.73 24.27 -3.91
C GLY A 391 27.76 24.18 -5.09
N SER A 392 28.28 23.83 -6.27
CA SER A 392 27.50 23.56 -7.48
C SER A 392 26.64 22.30 -7.42
N ALA A 393 26.85 21.44 -6.42
CA ALA A 393 26.01 20.26 -6.21
C ALA A 393 24.65 20.61 -5.60
N CYS A 394 24.50 21.78 -4.96
CA CYS A 394 23.19 22.30 -4.56
C CYS A 394 22.64 23.13 -5.72
N TRP A 395 21.45 22.82 -6.23
CA TRP A 395 20.84 23.53 -7.36
C TRP A 395 19.45 24.07 -7.06
N SER A 396 18.80 23.58 -6.00
CA SER A 396 17.53 24.08 -5.52
C SER A 396 17.73 25.32 -4.66
N ALA A 397 16.70 26.18 -4.59
CA ALA A 397 16.72 27.35 -3.72
C ALA A 397 16.88 26.94 -2.23
N ASN A 398 16.20 25.86 -1.82
CA ASN A 398 16.30 25.32 -0.46
C ASN A 398 17.72 24.79 -0.17
N GLY A 399 18.29 24.01 -1.07
CA GLY A 399 19.64 23.47 -0.89
C GLY A 399 20.71 24.56 -0.83
N HIS A 400 20.59 25.61 -1.64
CA HIS A 400 21.44 26.79 -1.54
C HIS A 400 21.32 27.49 -0.18
N GLU A 401 20.09 27.63 0.33
CA GLU A 401 19.84 28.26 1.62
C GLU A 401 20.45 27.45 2.77
N VAL A 402 20.19 26.14 2.83
CA VAL A 402 20.76 25.22 3.83
C VAL A 402 22.29 25.29 3.82
N ARG A 403 22.90 25.29 2.63
CA ARG A 403 24.36 25.44 2.51
C ARG A 403 24.87 26.78 2.98
N ARG A 404 24.14 27.86 2.69
CA ARG A 404 24.52 29.22 3.09
C ARG A 404 24.45 29.38 4.61
N THR A 405 23.47 28.78 5.26
CA THR A 405 23.28 28.86 6.72
C THR A 405 24.19 27.91 7.49
N SER A 406 24.47 26.73 6.93
CA SER A 406 25.17 25.64 7.61
C SER A 406 26.18 24.95 6.67
N PRO A 407 27.23 25.66 6.21
CA PRO A 407 28.19 25.11 5.24
C PRO A 407 28.97 23.90 5.77
N GLU A 408 29.15 23.79 7.08
CA GLU A 408 29.81 22.66 7.72
C GLU A 408 29.05 21.34 7.58
N TRP A 409 27.73 21.38 7.34
CA TRP A 409 26.91 20.18 7.14
C TRP A 409 27.26 19.40 5.88
N PHE A 410 27.97 20.04 4.95
CA PHE A 410 28.35 19.49 3.65
C PHE A 410 29.77 18.88 3.65
N ARG A 411 30.40 18.77 4.82
CA ARG A 411 31.72 18.16 5.00
C ARG A 411 31.61 16.67 5.27
N ARG A 412 32.52 15.88 4.69
CA ARG A 412 32.63 14.43 4.87
C ARG A 412 32.63 14.04 6.35
N THR A 413 33.43 14.75 7.15
CA THR A 413 33.58 14.48 8.58
C THR A 413 32.27 14.68 9.33
N TYR A 414 31.53 15.75 9.02
CA TYR A 414 30.23 16.03 9.64
C TYR A 414 29.20 14.96 9.26
N LEU A 415 29.07 14.65 7.97
CA LEU A 415 28.12 13.63 7.49
C LEU A 415 28.40 12.26 8.12
N ALA A 416 29.68 11.86 8.18
CA ALA A 416 30.08 10.60 8.79
C ALA A 416 29.81 10.57 10.30
N GLU A 417 30.10 11.67 11.01
CA GLU A 417 29.84 11.81 12.45
C GLU A 417 28.34 11.76 12.76
N GLN A 418 27.52 12.54 12.07
CA GLN A 418 26.06 12.54 12.29
C GLN A 418 25.44 11.19 11.98
N ARG A 419 25.87 10.54 10.89
CA ARG A 419 25.42 9.19 10.54
C ARG A 419 25.78 8.19 11.64
N PHE A 420 27.02 8.25 12.13
CA PHE A 420 27.48 7.38 13.20
C PHE A 420 26.67 7.58 14.50
N LEU A 421 26.45 8.83 14.91
CA LEU A 421 25.70 9.16 16.12
C LEU A 421 24.26 8.64 16.05
N ARG A 422 23.56 8.87 14.94
CA ARG A 422 22.17 8.42 14.76
C ARG A 422 22.06 6.91 14.65
N GLN A 423 23.02 6.27 13.98
CA GLN A 423 23.09 4.81 13.94
C GLN A 423 23.31 4.22 15.33
N GLN A 424 24.17 4.84 16.15
CA GLN A 424 24.39 4.43 17.53
C GLN A 424 23.13 4.57 18.39
N GLN A 425 22.39 5.69 18.25
CA GLN A 425 21.11 5.88 18.93
C GLN A 425 20.09 4.81 18.50
N LEU A 426 19.97 4.56 17.20
CA LEU A 426 19.08 3.53 16.64
C LEU A 426 19.41 2.14 17.20
N THR A 427 20.69 1.74 17.20
CA THR A 427 21.12 0.46 17.76
C THR A 427 20.80 0.37 19.26
N ALA A 428 21.04 1.42 20.02
CA ALA A 428 20.73 1.44 21.45
C ALA A 428 19.23 1.30 21.75
N LEU A 429 18.37 1.88 20.90
CA LEU A 429 16.91 1.76 21.04
C LEU A 429 16.43 0.35 20.71
N VAL A 430 16.90 -0.23 19.60
CA VAL A 430 16.54 -1.60 19.20
C VAL A 430 16.98 -2.62 20.26
N GLU A 431 18.20 -2.49 20.80
CA GLU A 431 18.71 -3.36 21.86
C GLU A 431 17.91 -3.24 23.17
N ARG A 432 17.43 -2.04 23.50
CA ARG A 432 16.68 -1.78 24.74
C ARG A 432 15.31 -2.46 24.75
N ASP A 433 14.62 -2.51 23.61
CA ASP A 433 13.27 -3.06 23.49
C ASP A 433 13.26 -4.59 23.27
N GLY A 434 14.43 -5.24 23.26
CA GLY A 434 14.53 -6.69 23.18
C GLY A 434 14.02 -7.28 21.86
N ARG A 435 14.02 -6.48 20.79
CA ARG A 435 13.67 -6.91 19.42
C ARG A 435 14.89 -7.37 18.65
#